data_AF-A0AAV6TI53-F1
#
_entry.id   AF-A0AAV6TI53-F1
#
_cell.length_a   1.000
_cell.length_b   1.000
_cell.length_c   1.000
_cell.angle_alpha   90.00
_cell.angle_beta   90.00
_cell.angle_gamma   90.00
#
_symmetry.space_group_name_H-M   'P 1'
#
loop_
_entity.id
_entity.type
_entity.pdbx_description
1 polymer ?
#
loop_
_entity_poly.entity_id
_entity_poly.type
_entity_poly.pdbx_seq_one_letter_code
_entity_poly.pdbx_strand_id
1 'polypeptide(L)'
;MYTYYHLYLPLDVQNYKSKKETGRREVQLFNVLSPWSIYSFRVSAINELGKGEPSNPSPLYNTGKDIPHVAPSNVGGGGGKTGSLTITWDPLPPQEWNAPEIWYNVSYKPANSEGKFQEISLQKRHNIGLHVVNVGEENFYKPYLVKVQAINSLGAGPYSEEKQIYSAENMPQVQPSQVYALAYNSTALNVTWAPLDLNREKIRGKLIGYR
;
A
#
# COMPACT_ATOMS: atom_id res chain seq x y z
N MET A 1 20.76 -0.53 3.40
CA MET A 1 21.01 0.16 4.68
C MET A 1 20.54 -0.79 5.76
N TYR A 2 21.46 -1.38 6.53
CA TYR A 2 21.10 -2.38 7.55
C TYR A 2 20.69 -1.66 8.83
N THR A 3 19.49 -1.92 9.34
CA THR A 3 19.02 -1.40 10.63
C THR A 3 19.57 -2.33 11.73
N TYR A 4 20.29 -1.76 12.70
CA TYR A 4 20.83 -2.50 13.84
C TYR A 4 19.84 -2.43 15.00
N TYR A 5 19.36 -3.58 15.48
CA TYR A 5 18.50 -3.65 16.66
C TYR A 5 19.30 -4.19 17.84
N HIS A 6 19.41 -3.38 18.91
CA HIS A 6 19.87 -3.85 20.22
C HIS A 6 18.66 -4.33 21.00
N LEU A 7 18.38 -5.63 20.94
CA LEU A 7 17.28 -6.21 21.68
C LEU A 7 17.69 -6.43 23.14
N TYR A 8 17.20 -5.58 24.04
CA TYR A 8 17.21 -5.86 25.47
C TYR A 8 15.91 -6.62 25.78
N LEU A 9 15.94 -7.95 25.76
CA LEU A 9 14.79 -8.74 26.15
C LEU A 9 14.48 -8.49 27.63
N PRO A 10 13.30 -7.93 27.99
CA PRO A 10 12.80 -7.97 29.35
C PRO A 10 12.48 -9.43 29.70
N LEU A 11 12.57 -9.76 30.99
CA LEU A 11 12.34 -11.11 31.52
C LEU A 11 10.90 -11.66 31.32
N ASP A 12 10.00 -10.93 30.66
CA ASP A 12 8.61 -11.35 30.41
C ASP A 12 8.40 -12.11 29.08
N VAL A 13 9.47 -12.56 28.42
CA VAL A 13 9.33 -13.50 27.31
C VAL A 13 8.92 -14.87 27.86
N GLN A 14 7.62 -15.12 27.97
CA GLN A 14 7.05 -16.42 28.41
C GLN A 14 7.30 -17.60 27.44
N ASN A 15 8.10 -17.40 26.38
CA ASN A 15 8.36 -18.39 25.34
C ASN A 15 9.84 -18.74 25.24
N TYR A 16 10.40 -19.40 26.26
CA TYR A 16 11.72 -20.04 26.17
C TYR A 16 11.68 -21.49 26.67
N LYS A 17 12.51 -22.35 26.05
CA LYS A 17 12.81 -23.69 26.55
C LYS A 17 14.30 -23.76 26.86
N SER A 18 14.65 -24.18 28.08
CA SER A 18 16.03 -24.45 28.47
C SER A 18 16.29 -25.96 28.47
N LYS A 19 17.25 -26.44 27.68
CA LYS A 19 17.73 -27.82 27.75
C LYS A 19 18.99 -27.89 28.62
N LYS A 20 19.07 -28.88 29.52
CA LYS A 20 20.14 -29.02 30.54
C LYS A 20 21.08 -30.20 30.29
N GLU A 21 21.15 -30.72 29.07
CA GLU A 21 21.81 -32.01 28.78
C GLU A 21 23.34 -31.94 28.58
N THR A 22 23.95 -30.76 28.43
CA THR A 22 25.39 -30.65 28.04
C THR A 22 26.22 -29.64 28.84
N GLY A 23 25.75 -29.18 30.01
CA GLY A 23 26.44 -28.13 30.78
C GLY A 23 26.36 -26.72 30.16
N ARG A 24 25.87 -26.63 28.92
CA ARG A 24 25.52 -25.38 28.25
C ARG A 24 24.10 -24.96 28.61
N ARG A 25 23.89 -23.67 28.87
CA ARG A 25 22.56 -23.08 28.93
C ARG A 25 22.17 -22.61 27.53
N GLU A 26 21.00 -23.03 27.06
CA GLU A 26 20.42 -22.64 25.78
C GLU A 26 19.08 -21.92 26.01
N VAL A 27 18.81 -20.92 25.19
CA VAL A 27 17.54 -20.22 25.11
C VAL A 27 17.15 -20.16 23.64
N GLN A 28 15.91 -20.55 23.34
CA GLN A 28 15.32 -20.38 22.02
C GLN A 28 14.35 -19.20 22.08
N LEU A 29 14.48 -18.28 21.13
CA LEU A 29 13.63 -17.11 20.99
C LEU A 29 12.59 -17.37 19.90
N PHE A 30 11.31 -17.25 20.24
CA PHE A 30 10.20 -17.45 19.31
C PHE A 30 9.34 -16.19 19.24
N ASN A 31 9.01 -15.73 18.02
CA ASN A 31 8.12 -14.60 17.75
C ASN A 31 8.52 -13.25 18.40
N VAL A 32 9.81 -13.07 18.71
CA VAL A 32 10.35 -11.82 19.30
C VAL A 32 11.42 -11.16 18.43
N LEU A 33 11.74 -11.76 17.27
CA LEU A 33 12.70 -11.25 16.31
C LEU A 33 11.99 -10.98 14.98
N SER A 34 12.38 -9.92 14.30
CA SER A 34 11.92 -9.59 12.96
C SER A 34 12.61 -10.51 11.94
N PRO A 35 11.90 -10.95 10.89
CA PRO A 35 12.51 -11.65 9.76
C PRO A 35 13.54 -10.79 9.03
N TRP A 36 14.45 -11.44 8.30
CA TRP A 36 15.49 -10.80 7.48
C TRP A 36 16.23 -9.64 8.19
N SER A 37 16.53 -9.83 9.47
CA SER A 37 17.09 -8.80 10.34
C SER A 37 18.35 -9.30 11.03
N ILE A 38 19.24 -8.37 11.37
CA ILE A 38 20.55 -8.66 11.96
C ILE A 38 20.51 -8.35 13.46
N TYR A 39 20.96 -9.29 14.28
CA TYR A 39 20.98 -9.20 15.74
C TYR A 39 22.35 -9.52 16.33
N SER A 40 22.63 -8.91 17.47
CA SER A 40 23.68 -9.33 18.41
C SER A 40 23.07 -9.51 19.79
N PHE A 41 23.58 -10.45 20.58
CA PHE A 41 23.01 -10.81 21.87
C PHE A 41 24.01 -10.56 23.01
N ARG A 42 23.47 -10.22 24.18
CA ARG A 42 24.20 -10.15 25.46
C ARG A 42 23.41 -10.89 26.53
N VAL A 43 24.12 -11.45 27.52
CA VAL A 43 23.51 -12.18 28.63
C VAL A 43 23.99 -11.61 29.96
N SER A 44 23.09 -11.40 30.91
CA SER A 44 23.40 -11.01 32.29
C SER A 44 22.97 -12.11 33.26
N ALA A 45 23.78 -12.37 34.29
CA ALA A 45 23.35 -13.19 35.42
C ALA A 45 22.41 -12.39 36.33
N ILE A 46 21.43 -13.05 36.95
CA ILE A 46 20.46 -12.44 37.86
C ILE A 46 20.35 -13.31 39.11
N ASN A 47 20.34 -12.69 40.29
CA ASN A 47 20.03 -13.32 41.57
C ASN A 47 19.02 -12.44 42.36
N GLU A 48 18.69 -12.82 43.59
CA GLU A 48 17.73 -12.10 44.44
C GLU A 48 18.14 -10.65 44.76
N LEU A 49 19.43 -10.32 44.67
CA LEU A 49 19.95 -8.98 44.93
C LEU A 49 19.95 -8.09 43.67
N GLY A 50 19.78 -8.67 42.48
CA GLY A 50 19.63 -7.92 41.24
C GLY A 50 20.28 -8.56 40.02
N LYS A 51 20.36 -7.75 38.95
CA LYS A 51 20.97 -8.11 37.65
C LYS A 51 22.43 -7.66 37.61
N GLY A 52 23.32 -8.58 37.27
CA GLY A 52 24.74 -8.30 37.05
C GLY A 52 25.04 -7.70 35.68
N GLU A 53 26.29 -7.29 35.48
CA GLU A 53 26.77 -6.72 34.22
C GLU A 53 26.51 -7.66 33.01
N PRO A 54 26.14 -7.10 31.85
CA PRO A 54 25.97 -7.89 30.64
C PRO A 54 27.32 -8.39 30.10
N SER A 55 27.28 -9.54 29.44
CA SER A 55 28.41 -10.04 28.65
C SER A 55 28.81 -9.06 27.54
N ASN A 56 30.00 -9.28 26.97
CA ASN A 56 30.33 -8.74 25.65
C ASN A 56 29.27 -9.15 24.61
N PRO A 57 29.01 -8.33 23.58
CA PRO A 57 28.10 -8.69 22.51
C PRO A 57 28.60 -9.93 21.76
N SER A 58 27.66 -10.78 21.36
CA SER A 58 27.94 -11.85 20.39
C SER A 58 28.31 -11.27 19.02
N PRO A 59 28.83 -12.09 18.09
CA PRO A 59 28.83 -11.76 16.66
C PRO A 59 27.42 -11.40 16.14
N LEU A 60 27.38 -10.85 14.94
CA LEU A 60 26.13 -10.56 14.23
C LEU A 60 25.55 -11.85 13.63
N TYR A 61 24.26 -12.04 13.81
CA TYR A 61 23.50 -13.16 13.27
C TYR A 61 22.27 -12.66 12.52
N ASN A 62 21.87 -13.37 11.46
CA ASN A 62 20.73 -13.00 10.65
C ASN A 62 19.56 -13.96 10.92
N THR A 63 18.36 -13.40 11.06
CA THR A 63 17.13 -14.19 10.96
C THR A 63 16.85 -14.59 9.50
N GLY A 64 16.10 -15.68 9.32
CA GLY A 64 15.68 -16.13 8.00
C GLY A 64 14.70 -15.16 7.32
N LYS A 65 14.48 -15.36 6.03
CA LYS A 65 13.40 -14.67 5.29
C LYS A 65 12.04 -15.19 5.75
N ASP A 66 11.02 -14.35 5.62
CA ASP A 66 9.61 -14.73 5.76
C ASP A 66 8.78 -14.00 4.69
N ILE A 67 7.50 -14.32 4.53
CA ILE A 67 6.57 -13.53 3.70
C ILE A 67 6.34 -12.13 4.31
N PRO A 68 5.93 -11.11 3.53
CA PRO A 68 5.53 -9.83 4.10
C PRO A 68 4.28 -10.03 4.98
N HIS A 69 4.26 -9.42 6.17
CA HIS A 69 3.14 -9.60 7.11
C HIS A 69 2.11 -8.49 7.04
N VAL A 70 2.43 -7.38 6.37
CA VAL A 70 1.57 -6.20 6.26
C VAL A 70 1.22 -5.91 4.81
N ALA A 71 0.03 -5.35 4.58
CA ALA A 71 -0.41 -4.91 3.28
C ALA A 71 0.03 -3.45 3.01
N PRO A 72 0.17 -3.04 1.74
CA PRO A 72 0.38 -1.63 1.38
C PRO A 72 -0.76 -0.72 1.87
N SER A 73 -0.42 0.48 2.34
CA SER A 73 -1.37 1.49 2.79
C SER A 73 -1.74 2.49 1.70
N ASN A 74 -2.72 3.35 1.97
CA ASN A 74 -3.14 4.45 1.10
C ASN A 74 -3.45 4.02 -0.35
N VAL A 75 -4.07 2.85 -0.48
CA VAL A 75 -4.58 2.36 -1.77
C VAL A 75 -5.64 3.33 -2.29
N GLY A 76 -5.42 3.80 -3.51
CA GLY A 76 -6.21 4.83 -4.15
C GLY A 76 -5.99 4.85 -5.65
N GLY A 77 -6.40 5.94 -6.28
CA GLY A 77 -6.32 6.07 -7.72
C GLY A 77 -7.21 7.17 -8.29
N GLY A 78 -7.22 7.25 -9.61
CA GLY A 78 -7.94 8.27 -10.37
C GLY A 78 -7.05 9.02 -11.36
N GLY A 79 -7.70 9.75 -12.27
CA GLY A 79 -7.01 10.50 -13.31
C GLY A 79 -6.27 9.62 -14.33
N GLY A 80 -5.41 10.24 -15.12
CA GLY A 80 -4.70 9.62 -16.23
C GLY A 80 -5.33 9.94 -17.59
N LYS A 81 -4.91 9.20 -18.63
CA LYS A 81 -5.44 9.32 -20.00
C LYS A 81 -6.78 8.60 -20.10
N THR A 82 -7.71 9.09 -20.92
CA THR A 82 -8.95 8.37 -21.25
C THR A 82 -8.67 6.88 -21.55
N GLY A 83 -9.47 6.01 -20.94
CA GLY A 83 -9.31 4.56 -21.02
C GLY A 83 -8.28 3.96 -20.07
N SER A 84 -7.66 4.76 -19.20
CA SER A 84 -6.76 4.25 -18.15
C SER A 84 -7.42 4.21 -16.77
N LEU A 85 -6.95 3.27 -15.94
CA LEU A 85 -7.22 3.18 -14.52
C LEU A 85 -5.89 3.27 -13.79
N THR A 86 -5.62 4.42 -13.18
CA THR A 86 -4.42 4.66 -12.38
C THR A 86 -4.67 4.19 -10.96
N ILE A 87 -3.83 3.30 -10.45
CA ILE A 87 -3.90 2.70 -9.11
C ILE A 87 -2.62 3.08 -8.36
N THR A 88 -2.77 3.60 -7.14
CA THR A 88 -1.67 4.10 -6.30
C THR A 88 -1.71 3.48 -4.92
N TRP A 89 -0.56 3.34 -4.29
CA TRP A 89 -0.40 2.87 -2.91
C TRP A 89 0.94 3.34 -2.34
N ASP A 90 1.08 3.31 -1.02
CA ASP A 90 2.36 3.52 -0.37
C ASP A 90 3.19 2.24 -0.39
N PRO A 91 4.40 2.25 -0.98
CA PRO A 91 5.27 1.10 -0.94
C PRO A 91 5.70 0.78 0.49
N LEU A 92 5.79 -0.52 0.82
CA LEU A 92 6.25 -0.98 2.11
C LEU A 92 7.69 -0.53 2.36
N PRO A 93 8.01 -0.05 3.57
CA PRO A 93 9.38 0.27 3.93
C PRO A 93 10.22 -1.02 4.07
N PRO A 94 11.54 -0.99 3.87
CA PRO A 94 12.41 -2.18 3.89
C PRO A 94 12.30 -3.09 5.12
N GLN A 95 11.92 -2.52 6.27
CA GLN A 95 11.75 -3.24 7.54
C GLN A 95 10.56 -4.22 7.49
N GLU A 96 9.59 -3.99 6.61
CA GLU A 96 8.38 -4.81 6.45
C GLU A 96 8.49 -5.81 5.29
N TRP A 97 9.62 -5.82 4.60
CA TRP A 97 9.83 -6.69 3.44
C TRP A 97 9.97 -8.15 3.82
N ASN A 98 10.50 -8.41 5.01
CA ASN A 98 10.87 -9.73 5.52
C ASN A 98 11.82 -10.52 4.57
N ALA A 99 12.44 -9.82 3.61
CA ALA A 99 13.28 -10.36 2.55
C ALA A 99 14.14 -9.24 1.91
N PRO A 100 15.13 -9.58 1.06
CA PRO A 100 15.98 -8.58 0.39
C PRO A 100 15.24 -7.67 -0.60
N GLU A 101 14.11 -8.15 -1.14
CA GLU A 101 13.36 -7.48 -2.19
C GLU A 101 11.88 -7.83 -2.08
N ILE A 102 11.03 -6.91 -2.57
CA ILE A 102 9.59 -7.11 -2.70
C ILE A 102 9.10 -6.57 -4.05
N TRP A 103 7.92 -7.02 -4.42
CA TRP A 103 7.11 -6.46 -5.50
C TRP A 103 5.63 -6.50 -5.11
N TYR A 104 4.76 -6.06 -6.02
CA TYR A 104 3.33 -5.96 -5.77
C TYR A 104 2.51 -6.77 -6.76
N ASN A 105 1.36 -7.24 -6.32
CA ASN A 105 0.28 -7.72 -7.19
C ASN A 105 -0.90 -6.75 -7.05
N VAL A 106 -1.38 -6.25 -8.17
CA VAL A 106 -2.52 -5.33 -8.23
C VAL A 106 -3.73 -6.09 -8.74
N SER A 107 -4.80 -6.06 -7.96
CA SER A 107 -6.04 -6.74 -8.28
C SER A 107 -7.14 -5.70 -8.51
N TYR A 108 -7.84 -5.75 -9.64
CA TYR A 108 -8.93 -4.81 -9.96
C TYR A 108 -10.12 -5.49 -10.65
N LYS A 109 -11.32 -4.92 -10.48
CA LYS A 109 -12.53 -5.28 -11.24
C LYS A 109 -13.50 -4.10 -11.31
N PRO A 110 -14.42 -4.04 -12.30
CA PRO A 110 -15.51 -3.07 -12.26
C PRO A 110 -16.32 -3.24 -10.97
N ALA A 111 -16.68 -2.13 -10.30
CA ALA A 111 -17.30 -2.19 -8.97
C ALA A 111 -18.66 -2.92 -8.97
N ASN A 112 -19.41 -2.81 -10.07
CA ASN A 112 -20.71 -3.45 -10.23
C ASN A 112 -20.63 -4.86 -10.81
N SER A 113 -19.43 -5.45 -10.89
CA SER A 113 -19.23 -6.80 -11.43
C SER A 113 -19.16 -7.83 -10.31
N GLU A 114 -19.95 -8.90 -10.44
CA GLU A 114 -19.82 -10.13 -9.66
C GLU A 114 -18.64 -11.00 -10.12
N GLY A 115 -17.93 -10.58 -11.18
CA GLY A 115 -16.75 -11.25 -11.68
C GLY A 115 -15.58 -11.27 -10.68
N LYS A 116 -14.61 -12.14 -10.97
CA LYS A 116 -13.35 -12.23 -10.24
C LYS A 116 -12.48 -11.00 -10.50
N PHE A 117 -11.61 -10.68 -9.54
CA PHE A 117 -10.57 -9.69 -9.75
C PHE A 117 -9.60 -10.16 -10.85
N GLN A 118 -9.23 -9.23 -11.73
CA GLN A 118 -8.08 -9.39 -12.61
C GLN A 118 -6.83 -9.05 -11.81
N GLU A 119 -5.79 -9.87 -11.91
CA GLU A 119 -4.55 -9.71 -11.15
C GLU A 119 -3.36 -9.42 -12.08
N ILE A 120 -2.54 -8.45 -11.70
CA ILE A 120 -1.33 -8.07 -12.43
C ILE A 120 -0.15 -8.10 -11.47
N SER A 121 0.75 -9.06 -11.70
CA SER A 121 2.02 -9.15 -10.98
C SER A 121 3.02 -8.12 -11.52
N LEU A 122 3.56 -7.32 -10.62
CA LEU A 122 4.53 -6.26 -10.91
C LEU A 122 5.95 -6.67 -10.50
N GLN A 123 6.27 -7.97 -10.54
CA GLN A 123 7.58 -8.51 -10.13
C GLN A 123 8.78 -7.75 -10.72
N LYS A 124 8.73 -7.42 -12.01
CA LYS A 124 9.81 -6.69 -12.69
C LYS A 124 9.96 -5.22 -12.25
N ARG A 125 8.99 -4.68 -11.51
CA ARG A 125 8.96 -3.29 -11.06
C ARG A 125 9.49 -3.09 -9.64
N HIS A 126 9.69 -4.16 -8.87
CA HIS A 126 10.18 -4.10 -7.49
C HIS A 126 9.30 -3.17 -6.61
N ASN A 127 9.91 -2.35 -5.76
CA ASN A 127 9.23 -1.51 -4.76
C ASN A 127 8.63 -0.20 -5.34
N ILE A 128 7.58 -0.31 -6.17
CA ILE A 128 6.85 0.83 -6.75
C ILE A 128 5.54 1.14 -5.99
N GLY A 129 5.00 2.35 -6.17
CA GLY A 129 3.74 2.81 -5.54
C GLY A 129 2.63 3.18 -6.53
N LEU A 130 2.77 2.82 -7.80
CA LEU A 130 1.82 3.19 -8.85
C LEU A 130 1.82 2.19 -10.00
N HIS A 131 0.64 1.88 -10.51
CA HIS A 131 0.45 1.16 -11.77
C HIS A 131 -0.73 1.72 -12.57
N VAL A 132 -0.62 1.69 -13.89
CA VAL A 132 -1.67 2.16 -14.82
C VAL A 132 -2.15 0.98 -15.64
N VAL A 133 -3.44 0.70 -15.53
CA VAL A 133 -4.12 -0.36 -16.30
C VAL A 133 -4.84 0.28 -17.49
N ASN A 134 -4.76 -0.34 -18.66
CA ASN A 134 -5.63 0.01 -19.78
C ASN A 134 -6.96 -0.72 -19.63
N VAL A 135 -8.02 0.04 -19.37
CA VAL A 135 -9.38 -0.47 -19.21
C VAL A 135 -10.26 -0.22 -20.43
N GLY A 136 -9.75 0.37 -21.52
CA GLY A 136 -10.52 0.69 -22.73
C GLY A 136 -11.16 2.09 -22.70
N GLU A 137 -11.11 2.80 -23.82
CA GLU A 137 -11.54 4.20 -23.94
C GLU A 137 -13.03 4.42 -23.65
N GLU A 138 -13.85 3.38 -23.82
CA GLU A 138 -15.29 3.35 -23.50
C GLU A 138 -15.58 3.29 -21.99
N ASN A 139 -14.57 3.00 -21.18
CA ASN A 139 -14.68 2.83 -19.74
C ASN A 139 -14.22 4.08 -18.99
N PHE A 140 -14.63 5.27 -19.44
CA PHE A 140 -14.32 6.54 -18.76
C PHE A 140 -15.16 6.77 -17.50
N TYR A 141 -14.53 7.36 -16.48
CA TYR A 141 -15.11 7.71 -15.19
C TYR A 141 -15.90 6.57 -14.49
N LYS A 142 -15.56 5.29 -14.76
CA LYS A 142 -16.25 4.09 -14.25
C LYS A 142 -15.68 3.71 -12.88
N PRO A 143 -16.53 3.28 -11.92
CA PRO A 143 -16.06 2.81 -10.64
C PRO A 143 -15.42 1.42 -10.77
N TYR A 144 -14.26 1.25 -10.16
CA TYR A 144 -13.53 -0.01 -10.04
C TYR A 144 -13.22 -0.27 -8.57
N LEU A 145 -13.32 -1.53 -8.15
CA LEU A 145 -12.76 -2.00 -6.89
C LEU A 145 -11.33 -2.44 -7.13
N VAL A 146 -10.41 -1.99 -6.27
CA VAL A 146 -8.99 -2.31 -6.34
C VAL A 146 -8.46 -2.74 -4.98
N LYS A 147 -7.48 -3.64 -4.98
CA LYS A 147 -6.67 -4.02 -3.81
C LYS A 147 -5.26 -4.39 -4.23
N VAL A 148 -4.31 -4.25 -3.33
CA VAL A 148 -2.89 -4.49 -3.60
C VAL A 148 -2.33 -5.37 -2.49
N GLN A 149 -1.44 -6.30 -2.84
CA GLN A 149 -0.67 -7.08 -1.87
C GLN A 149 0.82 -7.01 -2.18
N ALA A 150 1.66 -7.04 -1.14
CA ALA A 150 3.09 -7.20 -1.27
C ALA A 150 3.46 -8.67 -1.43
N ILE A 151 4.49 -8.94 -2.24
CA ILE A 151 4.99 -10.30 -2.50
C ILE A 151 6.52 -10.24 -2.45
N ASN A 152 7.13 -11.28 -1.90
CA ASN A 152 8.58 -11.48 -1.95
C ASN A 152 8.92 -12.89 -2.43
N SER A 153 10.22 -13.25 -2.39
CA SER A 153 10.69 -14.56 -2.86
C SER A 153 10.07 -15.77 -2.15
N LEU A 154 9.47 -15.61 -0.97
CA LEU A 154 8.82 -16.70 -0.24
C LEU A 154 7.31 -16.78 -0.48
N GLY A 155 6.67 -15.68 -0.85
CA GLY A 155 5.22 -15.68 -1.10
C GLY A 155 4.57 -14.32 -0.96
N ALA A 156 3.24 -14.35 -1.00
CA ALA A 156 2.39 -13.17 -0.86
C ALA A 156 2.07 -12.89 0.61
N GLY A 157 2.10 -11.60 0.97
CA GLY A 157 1.51 -11.09 2.20
C GLY A 157 -0.01 -10.88 2.06
N PRO A 158 -0.65 -10.25 3.04
CA PRO A 158 -2.08 -9.99 3.00
C PRO A 158 -2.45 -8.95 1.92
N TYR A 159 -3.67 -9.05 1.43
CA TYR A 159 -4.29 -7.99 0.62
C TYR A 159 -4.60 -6.76 1.48
N SER A 160 -4.50 -5.59 0.86
CA SER A 160 -5.10 -4.37 1.40
C SER A 160 -6.62 -4.48 1.44
N GLU A 161 -7.24 -3.58 2.19
CA GLU A 161 -8.68 -3.32 2.05
C GLU A 161 -9.05 -2.98 0.61
N GLU A 162 -10.26 -3.36 0.21
CA GLU A 162 -10.81 -3.03 -1.10
C GLU A 162 -11.16 -1.55 -1.17
N LYS A 163 -10.62 -0.86 -2.17
CA LYS A 163 -10.90 0.55 -2.41
C LYS A 163 -11.67 0.74 -3.71
N GLN A 164 -12.76 1.50 -3.65
CA GLN A 164 -13.41 1.99 -4.86
C GLN A 164 -12.68 3.24 -5.38
N ILE A 165 -12.25 3.18 -6.64
CA ILE A 165 -11.63 4.29 -7.38
C ILE A 165 -12.36 4.47 -8.73
N TYR A 166 -12.02 5.52 -9.47
CA TYR A 166 -12.61 5.79 -10.78
C TYR A 166 -11.54 5.78 -11.87
N SER A 167 -11.88 5.22 -13.04
CA SER A 167 -11.05 5.36 -14.23
C SER A 167 -10.99 6.81 -14.71
N ALA A 168 -10.04 7.11 -15.59
CA ALA A 168 -9.83 8.44 -16.14
C ALA A 168 -11.10 9.04 -16.76
N GLU A 169 -11.23 10.35 -16.63
CA GLU A 169 -12.29 11.13 -17.23
C GLU A 169 -12.08 11.29 -18.75
N ASN A 170 -13.13 11.73 -19.44
CA ASN A 170 -13.07 12.11 -20.86
C ASN A 170 -13.68 13.51 -21.05
N MET A 171 -13.44 14.12 -22.20
CA MET A 171 -13.98 15.44 -22.52
C MET A 171 -15.52 15.42 -22.51
N PRO A 172 -16.18 16.40 -21.85
CA PRO A 172 -17.62 16.59 -21.97
C PRO A 172 -18.02 16.73 -23.43
N GLN A 173 -19.13 16.08 -23.82
CA GLN A 173 -19.67 16.16 -25.18
C GLN A 173 -20.94 17.03 -25.25
N VAL A 174 -21.27 17.71 -24.15
CA VAL A 174 -22.43 18.59 -24.05
C VAL A 174 -21.98 20.05 -23.98
N GLN A 175 -22.68 20.91 -24.70
CA GLN A 175 -22.48 22.36 -24.66
C GLN A 175 -23.60 23.04 -23.85
N PRO A 176 -23.31 24.11 -23.11
CA PRO A 176 -24.34 24.97 -22.55
C PRO A 176 -25.26 25.48 -23.66
N SER A 177 -26.56 25.49 -23.41
CA SER A 177 -27.57 26.00 -24.35
C SER A 177 -28.23 27.24 -23.78
N GLN A 178 -29.02 27.94 -24.60
CA GLN A 178 -29.73 29.16 -24.20
C GLN A 178 -28.78 30.21 -23.59
N VAL A 179 -27.60 30.39 -24.17
CA VAL A 179 -26.65 31.42 -23.75
C VAL A 179 -27.17 32.77 -24.21
N TYR A 180 -27.43 33.68 -23.27
CA TYR A 180 -27.76 35.06 -23.57
C TYR A 180 -27.14 36.00 -22.54
N ALA A 181 -26.98 37.26 -22.93
CA ALA A 181 -26.38 38.30 -22.10
C ALA A 181 -27.25 39.55 -22.08
N LEU A 182 -27.40 40.17 -20.90
CA LEU A 182 -28.10 41.43 -20.71
C LEU A 182 -27.18 42.47 -20.08
N ALA A 183 -27.32 43.73 -20.48
CA ALA A 183 -26.59 44.86 -19.89
C ALA A 183 -26.88 44.95 -18.39
N TYR A 184 -25.81 44.94 -17.59
CA TYR A 184 -25.89 45.20 -16.15
C TYR A 184 -25.53 46.66 -15.86
N ASN A 185 -24.46 47.18 -16.48
CA ASN A 185 -24.08 48.60 -16.45
C ASN A 185 -23.15 48.94 -17.64
N SER A 186 -22.55 50.13 -17.64
CA SER A 186 -21.67 50.64 -18.71
C SER A 186 -20.42 49.78 -18.98
N THR A 187 -20.04 48.90 -18.05
CA THR A 187 -18.84 48.06 -18.12
C THR A 187 -19.10 46.58 -17.85
N ALA A 188 -20.35 46.14 -17.73
CA ALA A 188 -20.68 44.78 -17.32
C ALA A 188 -21.95 44.21 -17.97
N LEU A 189 -21.91 42.92 -18.27
CA LEU A 189 -23.01 42.10 -18.78
C LEU A 189 -23.30 40.97 -17.79
N ASN A 190 -24.59 40.67 -17.57
CA ASN A 190 -25.02 39.43 -16.95
C ASN A 190 -25.18 38.36 -18.03
N VAL A 191 -24.37 37.30 -17.96
CA VAL A 191 -24.42 36.17 -18.88
C VAL A 191 -25.10 35.00 -18.18
N THR A 192 -26.11 34.41 -18.83
CA THR A 192 -26.86 33.27 -18.31
C THR A 192 -26.95 32.17 -19.36
N TRP A 193 -27.01 30.92 -18.92
CA TRP A 193 -27.17 29.74 -19.75
C TRP A 193 -28.04 28.70 -19.06
N ALA A 194 -28.62 27.79 -19.83
CA ALA A 194 -29.37 26.68 -19.28
C ALA A 194 -28.44 25.71 -18.53
N PRO A 195 -28.89 25.12 -17.40
CA PRO A 195 -28.11 24.12 -16.69
C PRO A 195 -27.86 22.89 -17.57
N LEU A 196 -26.66 22.32 -17.46
CA LEU A 196 -26.32 21.08 -18.15
C LEU A 196 -27.03 19.88 -17.53
N ASP A 197 -27.47 18.95 -18.39
CA ASP A 197 -27.82 17.61 -17.96
C ASP A 197 -26.54 16.88 -17.52
N LEU A 198 -26.41 16.66 -16.20
CA LEU A 198 -25.25 16.06 -15.56
C LEU A 198 -25.18 14.52 -15.75
N ASN A 199 -25.94 13.97 -16.69
CA ASN A 199 -25.80 12.58 -17.08
C ASN A 199 -24.35 12.25 -17.42
N ARG A 200 -23.84 11.18 -16.80
CA ARG A 200 -22.48 10.69 -16.91
C ARG A 200 -22.07 10.36 -18.35
N GLU A 201 -22.99 9.98 -19.22
CA GLU A 201 -22.69 9.74 -20.65
C GLU A 201 -22.35 11.03 -21.41
N LYS A 202 -22.91 12.16 -20.96
CA LYS A 202 -22.76 13.49 -21.57
C LYS A 202 -21.57 14.25 -20.98
N ILE A 203 -21.44 14.28 -19.66
CA ILE A 203 -20.34 14.96 -18.97
C ILE A 203 -19.03 14.15 -19.04
N ARG A 204 -19.13 12.82 -19.03
CA ARG A 204 -17.99 11.88 -19.12
C ARG A 204 -16.90 12.06 -18.05
N GLY A 205 -17.25 12.67 -16.93
CA GLY A 205 -16.34 13.02 -15.85
C GLY A 205 -17.05 13.83 -14.76
N LYS A 206 -16.27 14.60 -13.99
CA LYS A 206 -16.77 15.56 -13.01
C LYS A 206 -16.77 16.95 -13.65
N LEU A 207 -17.94 17.59 -13.70
CA LEU A 207 -18.03 18.98 -14.15
C LEU A 207 -17.37 19.90 -13.10
N ILE A 208 -16.33 20.63 -13.50
CA ILE A 208 -15.56 21.52 -12.61
C ILE A 208 -15.90 23.00 -12.77
N GLY A 209 -16.56 23.40 -13.85
CA GLY A 209 -16.95 24.79 -14.09
C GLY A 209 -17.28 25.09 -15.55
N TYR A 210 -17.48 26.39 -15.81
CA TYR A 210 -17.73 26.97 -17.13
C TYR A 210 -16.67 28.04 -17.40
N ARG A 211 -16.25 28.21 -18.66
CA ARG A 211 -15.28 29.23 -19.07
C ARG A 211 -15.68 29.82 -20.41
#